data_AF-A0A954L404-F1
#
_entry.id   AF-A0A954L404-F1
#
_cell.length_a   1.000
_cell.length_b   1.000
_cell.length_c   1.000
_cell.angle_alpha   90.00
_cell.angle_beta   90.00
_cell.angle_gamma   90.00
#
_symmetry.space_group_name_H-M   'P 1'
#
loop_
_entity.id
_entity.type
_entity.pdbx_description
1 polymer ?
#
loop_
_entity_poly.entity_id
_entity_poly.type
_entity_poly.pdbx_seq_one_letter_code
_entity_poly.pdbx_strand_id
1 'polypeptide(L)'
;EGHRRKRVQMDSFRGTYVVANPWEVAVSPDGQRLYVAFAGTNDLFACRILDDNYRELEYEALVQLGSNPRAVRVSPDGGRLFVYNALDFSVAVYDAKSLQPVANIPVCDCPLDDETLLGKKLFYVATQPMVGRRWISCSSCHPDGEPDGRTWQQPEGLRNTQSLAGMAWTHPIHWSADRDEVQDFEHTIRGPLMQGRGLLKGTLRDSLGKPNSGLSADLDALAVYSNSHTFPLSPHAKHGLSESAQRGRELFFDAEVGCAKCHSGPYLCDSQPGEVADFRLHDVGTGGEDPSEKMGPKYDTPTLLGVYRTAPYLHHGHAATLKDVLTTLNPEDRHGRTSHLKPQEIDDLVEFLKALPFEDPEPEAERQGLVRVRK
;
A
#
# COMPACT_ATOMS: atom_id res chain seq x y z
N GLU A 1 -36.31 34.68 9.31
CA GLU A 1 -36.08 33.69 8.23
C GLU A 1 -34.85 32.87 8.58
N GLY A 2 -35.04 31.70 9.20
CA GLY A 2 -33.96 30.87 9.71
C GLY A 2 -33.49 29.88 8.66
N HIS A 3 -32.24 30.04 8.19
CA HIS A 3 -31.59 29.05 7.35
C HIS A 3 -31.42 27.73 8.14
N ARG A 4 -32.37 26.80 7.95
CA ARG A 4 -32.21 25.40 8.37
C ARG A 4 -31.04 24.82 7.57
N ARG A 5 -29.87 24.68 8.21
CA ARG A 5 -28.76 23.91 7.65
C ARG A 5 -29.27 22.48 7.41
N LYS A 6 -29.50 22.13 6.15
CA LYS A 6 -29.85 20.76 5.76
C LYS A 6 -28.56 19.94 5.83
N ARG A 7 -28.49 18.94 6.71
CA ARG A 7 -27.39 17.96 6.64
C ARG A 7 -27.59 17.19 5.33
N VAL A 8 -26.67 17.38 4.39
CA VAL A 8 -26.55 16.50 3.23
C VAL A 8 -25.68 15.34 3.68
N GLN A 9 -26.22 14.14 3.64
CA GLN A 9 -25.42 12.93 3.80
C GLN A 9 -24.46 12.86 2.60
N MET A 10 -23.16 13.04 2.85
CA MET A 10 -22.11 12.91 1.82
C MET A 10 -21.68 11.45 1.61
N ASP A 11 -22.21 10.54 2.43
CA ASP A 11 -22.01 9.09 2.36
C ASP A 11 -22.99 8.41 1.40
N SER A 12 -23.91 9.16 0.78
CA SER A 12 -24.69 8.65 -0.34
C SER A 12 -25.01 9.68 -1.41
N PHE A 13 -24.98 9.27 -2.68
CA PHE A 13 -25.53 10.04 -3.81
C PHE A 13 -26.76 9.32 -4.33
N ARG A 14 -27.93 9.98 -4.30
CA ARG A 14 -29.25 9.38 -4.65
C ARG A 14 -29.60 8.13 -3.84
N GLY A 15 -29.17 8.04 -2.58
CA GLY A 15 -29.38 6.85 -1.74
C GLY A 15 -28.39 5.71 -1.98
N THR A 16 -27.40 5.93 -2.86
CA THR A 16 -26.33 4.97 -3.15
C THR A 16 -25.20 5.16 -2.16
N TYR A 17 -24.81 4.14 -1.41
CA TYR A 17 -23.64 4.22 -0.52
C TYR A 17 -22.35 4.52 -1.30
N VAL A 18 -21.43 5.25 -0.68
CA VAL A 18 -20.05 5.35 -1.18
C VAL A 18 -19.43 3.95 -1.24
N VAL A 19 -18.77 3.65 -2.35
CA VAL A 19 -18.08 2.40 -2.64
C VAL A 19 -16.62 2.68 -3.00
N ALA A 20 -15.75 1.70 -2.77
CA ALA A 20 -14.31 1.84 -3.00
C ALA A 20 -13.72 0.65 -3.74
N ASN A 21 -12.61 0.92 -4.42
CA ASN A 21 -11.82 -0.04 -5.20
C ASN A 21 -12.70 -0.80 -6.23
N PRO A 22 -13.32 -0.10 -7.21
CA PRO A 22 -13.97 -0.78 -8.33
C PRO A 22 -12.96 -1.69 -9.02
N TRP A 23 -13.36 -2.92 -9.33
CA TRP A 23 -12.43 -3.95 -9.80
C TRP A 23 -12.84 -4.57 -11.12
N GLU A 24 -14.11 -4.98 -11.24
CA GLU A 24 -14.60 -5.69 -12.42
C GLU A 24 -15.98 -5.18 -12.82
N VAL A 25 -16.28 -5.29 -14.11
CA VAL A 25 -17.58 -5.01 -14.69
C VAL A 25 -18.06 -6.19 -15.54
N ALA A 26 -19.37 -6.43 -15.57
CA ALA A 26 -20.00 -7.36 -16.51
C ALA A 26 -21.28 -6.78 -17.09
N VAL A 27 -21.54 -7.09 -18.37
CA VAL A 27 -22.79 -6.76 -19.06
C VAL A 27 -23.58 -8.05 -19.26
N SER A 28 -24.89 -8.01 -19.07
CA SER A 28 -25.76 -9.15 -19.40
C SER A 28 -25.76 -9.43 -20.90
N PRO A 29 -25.99 -10.70 -21.33
CA PRO A 29 -25.97 -11.05 -22.76
C PRO A 29 -26.95 -10.27 -23.65
N ASP A 30 -28.07 -9.81 -23.07
CA ASP A 30 -29.08 -8.98 -23.74
C ASP A 30 -28.70 -7.48 -23.81
N GLY A 31 -27.57 -7.08 -23.20
CA GLY A 31 -27.11 -5.70 -23.15
C GLY A 31 -27.92 -4.78 -22.22
N GLN A 32 -28.85 -5.31 -21.43
CA GLN A 32 -29.79 -4.48 -20.64
C GLN A 32 -29.31 -4.17 -19.22
N ARG A 33 -28.34 -4.92 -18.69
CA ARG A 33 -27.83 -4.75 -17.33
C ARG A 33 -26.31 -4.69 -17.29
N LEU A 34 -25.82 -3.80 -16.44
CA LEU A 34 -24.43 -3.63 -16.06
C LEU A 34 -24.25 -4.00 -14.58
N TYR A 35 -23.24 -4.79 -14.28
CA TYR A 35 -22.84 -5.16 -12.94
C TYR A 35 -21.44 -4.63 -12.65
N VAL A 36 -21.25 -3.92 -11.54
CA VAL A 36 -19.94 -3.36 -11.15
C VAL A 36 -19.58 -3.87 -9.76
N ALA A 37 -18.45 -4.55 -9.64
CA ALA A 37 -17.95 -5.09 -8.37
C ALA A 37 -16.95 -4.12 -7.72
N PHE A 38 -17.14 -3.88 -6.42
CA PHE A 38 -16.30 -3.00 -5.61
C PHE A 38 -15.60 -3.81 -4.53
N ALA A 39 -14.32 -4.08 -4.75
CA ALA A 39 -13.51 -5.00 -3.97
C ALA A 39 -13.21 -4.49 -2.55
N GLY A 40 -13.22 -3.18 -2.35
CA GLY A 40 -12.94 -2.56 -1.06
C GLY A 40 -14.14 -2.62 -0.13
N THR A 41 -15.35 -2.43 -0.66
CA THR A 41 -16.56 -2.39 0.17
C THR A 41 -17.38 -3.68 0.12
N ASN A 42 -16.93 -4.68 -0.64
CA ASN A 42 -17.60 -5.97 -0.83
C ASN A 42 -19.02 -5.79 -1.39
N ASP A 43 -19.17 -4.89 -2.35
CA ASP A 43 -20.46 -4.50 -2.93
C ASP A 43 -20.51 -4.82 -4.43
N LEU A 44 -21.73 -5.06 -4.93
CA LEU A 44 -22.05 -5.10 -6.35
C LEU A 44 -23.16 -4.09 -6.65
N PHE A 45 -22.94 -3.19 -7.60
CA PHE A 45 -24.03 -2.44 -8.20
C PHE A 45 -24.60 -3.20 -9.40
N ALA A 46 -25.92 -3.36 -9.42
CA ALA A 46 -26.66 -3.73 -10.60
C ALA A 46 -27.35 -2.48 -11.15
N CYS A 47 -27.11 -2.19 -12.42
CA CYS A 47 -27.64 -1.03 -13.13
C CYS A 47 -28.32 -1.48 -14.41
N ARG A 48 -29.42 -0.82 -14.76
CA ARG A 48 -30.06 -0.93 -16.07
C ARG A 48 -29.38 0.01 -17.05
N ILE A 49 -29.12 -0.48 -18.26
CA ILE A 49 -28.59 0.32 -19.36
C ILE A 49 -29.78 0.95 -20.09
N LEU A 50 -29.74 2.28 -20.26
CA LEU A 50 -30.85 3.04 -20.83
C LEU A 50 -30.68 3.35 -22.32
N ASP A 51 -29.46 3.22 -22.84
CA ASP A 51 -29.13 3.52 -24.22
C ASP A 51 -28.16 2.51 -24.86
N ASP A 52 -28.24 2.37 -26.18
CA ASP A 52 -27.44 1.40 -26.95
C ASP A 52 -25.93 1.77 -27.00
N ASN A 53 -25.57 2.96 -26.53
CA ASN A 53 -24.19 3.44 -26.47
C ASN A 53 -23.56 3.33 -25.07
N TYR A 54 -24.30 2.80 -24.09
CA TYR A 54 -23.84 2.50 -22.72
C TYR A 54 -23.37 3.73 -21.91
N ARG A 55 -23.88 4.93 -22.21
CA ARG A 55 -23.54 6.16 -21.48
C ARG A 55 -24.55 6.48 -20.38
N GLU A 56 -25.77 5.99 -20.52
CA GLU A 56 -26.83 6.24 -19.55
C GLU A 56 -27.16 4.98 -18.76
N LEU A 57 -26.97 5.06 -17.45
CA LEU A 57 -27.22 3.98 -16.51
C LEU A 57 -28.23 4.42 -15.46
N GLU A 58 -29.15 3.52 -15.14
CA GLU A 58 -30.04 3.65 -13.99
C GLU A 58 -29.64 2.61 -12.93
N TYR A 59 -29.33 3.07 -11.73
CA TYR A 59 -29.06 2.18 -10.60
C TYR A 59 -30.34 1.40 -10.22
N GLU A 60 -30.24 0.07 -10.14
CA GLU A 60 -31.35 -0.80 -9.73
C GLU A 60 -31.18 -1.30 -8.29
N ALA A 61 -29.98 -1.80 -7.95
CA ALA A 61 -29.75 -2.47 -6.68
C ALA A 61 -28.29 -2.50 -6.25
N LEU A 62 -28.10 -2.65 -4.94
CA LEU A 62 -26.84 -2.97 -4.29
C LEU A 62 -26.94 -4.38 -3.71
N VAL A 63 -25.97 -5.24 -4.02
CA VAL A 63 -25.84 -6.58 -3.46
C VAL A 63 -24.59 -6.63 -2.62
N GLN A 64 -24.71 -7.06 -1.37
CA GLN A 64 -23.55 -7.33 -0.53
C GLN A 64 -22.96 -8.69 -0.93
N LEU A 65 -21.65 -8.70 -1.19
CA LEU A 65 -20.89 -9.85 -1.66
C LEU A 65 -20.06 -10.47 -0.53
N GLY A 66 -19.28 -11.47 -0.89
CA GLY A 66 -18.22 -12.00 -0.03
C GLY A 66 -16.99 -11.07 0.01
N SER A 67 -15.92 -11.55 0.61
CA SER A 67 -14.71 -10.78 0.88
C SER A 67 -13.88 -10.57 -0.39
N ASN A 68 -13.61 -9.31 -0.71
CA ASN A 68 -12.77 -8.84 -1.81
C ASN A 68 -13.18 -9.43 -3.18
N PRO A 69 -14.37 -9.10 -3.70
CA PRO A 69 -14.82 -9.57 -4.99
C PRO A 69 -13.92 -9.06 -6.11
N ARG A 70 -13.38 -9.98 -6.92
CA ARG A 70 -12.39 -9.67 -7.98
C ARG A 70 -12.82 -10.10 -9.37
N ALA A 71 -13.94 -10.79 -9.53
CA ALA A 71 -14.52 -11.03 -10.85
C ALA A 71 -16.04 -11.15 -10.77
N VAL A 72 -16.72 -10.73 -11.84
CA VAL A 72 -18.17 -10.88 -12.02
C VAL A 72 -18.46 -11.34 -13.46
N ARG A 73 -19.30 -12.36 -13.66
CA ARG A 73 -19.71 -12.85 -15.00
C ARG A 73 -21.19 -13.22 -15.00
N VAL A 74 -21.87 -12.95 -16.12
CA VAL A 74 -23.26 -13.36 -16.34
C VAL A 74 -23.26 -14.62 -17.22
N SER A 75 -24.11 -15.60 -16.93
CA SER A 75 -24.26 -16.79 -17.77
C SER A 75 -24.75 -16.43 -19.18
N PRO A 76 -24.46 -17.25 -20.21
CA PRO A 76 -24.92 -17.00 -21.58
C PRO A 76 -26.44 -16.90 -21.73
N ASP A 77 -27.20 -17.61 -20.89
CA ASP A 77 -28.67 -17.54 -20.86
C ASP A 77 -29.23 -16.34 -20.07
N GLY A 78 -28.35 -15.52 -19.46
CA GLY A 78 -28.72 -14.37 -18.64
C GLY A 78 -29.34 -14.72 -17.29
N GLY A 79 -29.44 -16.00 -16.91
CA GLY A 79 -30.15 -16.44 -15.71
C GLY A 79 -29.33 -16.45 -14.41
N ARG A 80 -28.00 -16.40 -14.50
CA ARG A 80 -27.08 -16.52 -13.37
C ARG A 80 -25.98 -15.46 -13.41
N LEU A 81 -25.61 -15.00 -12.24
CA LEU A 81 -24.47 -14.13 -12.01
C LEU A 81 -23.46 -14.86 -11.12
N PHE A 82 -22.20 -14.89 -11.53
CA PHE A 82 -21.10 -15.52 -10.82
C PHE A 82 -20.15 -14.44 -10.31
N VAL A 83 -19.83 -14.48 -9.02
CA VAL A 83 -18.91 -13.53 -8.39
C VAL A 83 -17.79 -14.30 -7.70
N TYR A 84 -16.55 -14.03 -8.08
CA TYR A 84 -15.37 -14.60 -7.42
C TYR A 84 -14.96 -13.72 -6.23
N ASN A 85 -15.11 -14.25 -5.02
CA ASN A 85 -14.72 -13.59 -3.76
C ASN A 85 -13.32 -14.08 -3.36
N ALA A 86 -12.29 -13.29 -3.67
CA ALA A 86 -10.91 -13.75 -3.62
C ALA A 86 -10.44 -14.11 -2.21
N LEU A 87 -10.96 -13.43 -1.17
CA LEU A 87 -10.60 -13.71 0.23
C LEU A 87 -11.56 -14.68 0.93
N ASP A 88 -12.56 -15.20 0.21
CA ASP A 88 -13.37 -16.35 0.65
C ASP A 88 -13.04 -17.63 -0.12
N PHE A 89 -12.14 -17.56 -1.11
CA PHE A 89 -11.70 -18.68 -1.96
C PHE A 89 -12.87 -19.41 -2.63
N SER A 90 -13.92 -18.66 -3.00
CA SER A 90 -15.14 -19.23 -3.56
C SER A 90 -15.75 -18.37 -4.68
N VAL A 91 -16.57 -19.01 -5.51
CA VAL A 91 -17.47 -18.35 -6.45
C VAL A 91 -18.89 -18.41 -5.90
N ALA A 92 -19.45 -17.25 -5.56
CA ALA A 92 -20.85 -17.11 -5.22
C ALA A 92 -21.70 -17.01 -6.50
N VAL A 93 -22.80 -17.74 -6.55
CA VAL A 93 -23.75 -17.77 -7.65
C VAL A 93 -25.04 -17.10 -7.20
N TYR A 94 -25.51 -16.14 -7.97
CA TYR A 94 -26.76 -15.42 -7.74
C TYR A 94 -27.72 -15.65 -8.91
N ASP A 95 -29.01 -15.59 -8.64
CA ASP A 95 -30.03 -15.48 -9.67
C ASP A 95 -29.96 -14.06 -10.27
N ALA A 96 -29.74 -13.93 -11.58
CA ALA A 96 -29.44 -12.64 -12.19
C ALA A 96 -30.63 -11.66 -12.17
N LYS A 97 -31.87 -12.18 -12.04
CA LYS A 97 -33.09 -11.37 -12.00
C LYS A 97 -33.37 -10.85 -10.59
N SER A 98 -33.42 -11.73 -9.62
CA SER A 98 -33.77 -11.43 -8.22
C SER A 98 -32.57 -11.00 -7.36
N LEU A 99 -31.35 -11.23 -7.86
CA LEU A 99 -30.08 -10.99 -7.18
C LEU A 99 -29.93 -11.75 -5.86
N GLN A 100 -30.72 -12.81 -5.68
CA GLN A 100 -30.64 -13.67 -4.50
C GLN A 100 -29.55 -14.73 -4.67
N PRO A 101 -28.84 -15.09 -3.59
CA PRO A 101 -27.84 -16.15 -3.63
C PRO A 101 -28.50 -17.50 -3.93
N VAL A 102 -27.85 -18.30 -4.77
CA VAL A 102 -28.30 -19.62 -5.23
C VAL A 102 -27.33 -20.71 -4.80
N ALA A 103 -26.02 -20.46 -4.90
CA ALA A 103 -25.00 -21.42 -4.53
C ALA A 103 -23.69 -20.70 -4.14
N ASN A 104 -22.81 -21.42 -3.45
CA ASN A 104 -21.43 -21.01 -3.22
C ASN A 104 -20.52 -22.19 -3.56
N ILE A 105 -19.56 -21.97 -4.45
CA ILE A 105 -18.69 -23.00 -5.00
C ILE A 105 -17.27 -22.74 -4.48
N PRO A 106 -16.72 -23.59 -3.59
CA PRO A 106 -15.32 -23.50 -3.20
C PRO A 106 -14.41 -23.67 -4.42
N VAL A 107 -13.39 -22.82 -4.55
CA VAL A 107 -12.42 -22.87 -5.66
C VAL A 107 -11.14 -23.59 -5.24
N CYS A 108 -10.66 -23.32 -4.03
CA CYS A 108 -9.48 -23.95 -3.46
C CYS A 108 -9.51 -23.89 -1.93
N ASP A 109 -8.60 -24.64 -1.31
CA ASP A 109 -8.32 -24.51 0.12
C ASP A 109 -7.58 -23.19 0.39
N CYS A 110 -7.88 -22.56 1.54
CA CYS A 110 -7.18 -21.36 1.97
C CYS A 110 -5.70 -21.68 2.26
N PRO A 111 -4.73 -21.02 1.60
CA PRO A 111 -3.31 -21.25 1.84
C PRO A 111 -2.76 -20.46 3.04
N LEU A 112 -3.56 -19.59 3.65
CA LEU A 112 -3.18 -18.72 4.76
C LEU A 112 -3.72 -19.29 6.07
N ASP A 113 -2.99 -19.07 7.17
CA ASP A 113 -3.54 -19.25 8.51
C ASP A 113 -4.60 -18.18 8.84
N ASP A 114 -5.42 -18.45 9.84
CA ASP A 114 -6.58 -17.62 10.20
C ASP A 114 -6.22 -16.17 10.54
N GLU A 115 -5.08 -15.96 11.21
CA GLU A 115 -4.62 -14.63 11.63
C GLU A 115 -4.15 -13.81 10.42
N THR A 116 -3.33 -14.42 9.55
CA THR A 116 -2.90 -13.78 8.31
C THR A 116 -4.08 -13.48 7.39
N LEU A 117 -5.07 -14.39 7.28
CA LEU A 117 -6.27 -14.16 6.48
C LEU A 117 -7.13 -13.01 7.05
N LEU A 118 -7.32 -12.95 8.37
CA LEU A 118 -8.03 -11.85 9.01
C LEU A 118 -7.35 -10.51 8.75
N GLY A 119 -6.03 -10.44 8.93
CA GLY A 119 -5.23 -9.26 8.63
C GLY A 119 -5.38 -8.81 7.18
N LYS A 120 -5.32 -9.76 6.24
CA LYS A 120 -5.56 -9.49 4.83
C LYS A 120 -6.98 -8.98 4.58
N LYS A 121 -8.00 -9.55 5.19
CA LYS A 121 -9.38 -9.04 5.06
C LYS A 121 -9.51 -7.60 5.56
N LEU A 122 -8.92 -7.28 6.70
CA LEU A 122 -8.91 -5.93 7.27
C LEU A 122 -8.16 -4.93 6.39
N PHE A 123 -7.04 -5.34 5.79
CA PHE A 123 -6.23 -4.50 4.92
C PHE A 123 -6.95 -4.06 3.63
N TYR A 124 -7.82 -4.92 3.10
CA TYR A 124 -8.56 -4.64 1.85
C TYR A 124 -9.94 -4.00 2.09
N VAL A 125 -10.45 -3.98 3.33
CA VAL A 125 -11.80 -3.51 3.59
C VAL A 125 -11.86 -2.00 3.76
N ALA A 126 -12.79 -1.38 3.05
CA ALA A 126 -13.14 0.02 3.09
C ALA A 126 -14.47 0.21 3.82
N THR A 127 -14.74 -0.52 4.89
CA THR A 127 -15.96 -0.35 5.70
C THR A 127 -15.61 -0.24 7.17
N GLN A 128 -16.58 0.10 8.02
CA GLN A 128 -16.39 0.04 9.46
C GLN A 128 -15.99 -1.39 9.88
N PRO A 129 -15.11 -1.56 10.89
CA PRO A 129 -14.52 -0.51 11.74
C PRO A 129 -13.34 0.27 11.11
N MET A 130 -12.82 -0.17 9.96
CA MET A 130 -11.64 0.41 9.32
C MET A 130 -11.89 1.81 8.78
N VAL A 131 -13.00 2.03 8.07
CA VAL A 131 -13.25 3.29 7.35
C VAL A 131 -14.68 3.77 7.55
N GLY A 132 -14.82 5.04 7.94
CA GLY A 132 -16.11 5.63 8.24
C GLY A 132 -16.96 6.00 7.03
N ARG A 133 -16.32 6.43 5.94
CA ARG A 133 -17.01 6.95 4.73
C ARG A 133 -16.91 6.05 3.51
N ARG A 134 -16.43 4.83 3.68
CA ARG A 134 -16.34 3.80 2.64
C ARG A 134 -15.55 4.15 1.37
N TRP A 135 -14.57 5.05 1.48
CA TRP A 135 -13.93 5.66 0.31
C TRP A 135 -12.52 5.13 0.00
N ILE A 136 -11.87 4.48 0.97
CA ILE A 136 -10.47 4.02 0.89
C ILE A 136 -10.28 2.75 1.72
N SER A 137 -9.23 1.99 1.45
CA SER A 137 -8.70 0.88 2.27
C SER A 137 -7.18 0.98 2.27
N CYS A 138 -6.48 0.21 3.10
CA CYS A 138 -5.00 0.15 3.05
C CYS A 138 -4.55 -0.28 1.63
N SER A 139 -5.23 -1.25 1.02
CA SER A 139 -4.96 -1.73 -0.33
C SER A 139 -5.16 -0.70 -1.45
N SER A 140 -5.84 0.42 -1.18
CA SER A 140 -6.02 1.50 -2.15
C SER A 140 -4.73 2.27 -2.41
N CYS A 141 -3.90 2.44 -1.36
CA CYS A 141 -2.57 3.05 -1.46
C CYS A 141 -1.48 1.98 -1.57
N HIS A 142 -1.69 0.81 -0.95
CA HIS A 142 -0.73 -0.30 -0.94
C HIS A 142 -1.28 -1.54 -1.69
N PRO A 143 -1.58 -1.48 -3.00
CA PRO A 143 -2.11 -2.62 -3.73
C PRO A 143 -1.18 -3.83 -3.65
N ASP A 144 -1.67 -4.91 -3.03
CA ASP A 144 -0.91 -6.14 -2.77
C ASP A 144 0.42 -5.91 -1.99
N GLY A 145 0.53 -4.80 -1.25
CA GLY A 145 1.72 -4.40 -0.48
C GLY A 145 2.70 -3.50 -1.24
N GLU A 146 2.48 -3.26 -2.54
CA GLU A 146 3.28 -2.36 -3.37
C GLU A 146 2.72 -0.92 -3.32
N PRO A 147 3.50 0.12 -3.65
CA PRO A 147 3.01 1.49 -3.66
C PRO A 147 2.09 1.78 -4.86
N ASP A 148 1.12 2.69 -4.69
CA ASP A 148 0.22 3.14 -5.76
C ASP A 148 0.82 4.17 -6.74
N GLY A 149 2.10 4.53 -6.54
CA GLY A 149 2.83 5.49 -7.37
C GLY A 149 2.34 6.93 -7.20
N ARG A 150 1.72 7.27 -6.05
CA ARG A 150 1.22 8.62 -5.77
C ARG A 150 1.85 9.25 -4.54
N THR A 151 1.98 10.57 -4.60
CA THR A 151 2.18 11.43 -3.44
C THR A 151 0.85 11.90 -2.89
N TRP A 152 0.64 11.71 -1.60
CA TRP A 152 -0.55 12.09 -0.86
C TRP A 152 -0.26 13.30 0.03
N GLN A 153 -1.24 14.20 0.15
CA GLN A 153 -1.23 15.23 1.19
C GLN A 153 -1.70 14.61 2.50
N GLN A 154 -0.78 14.38 3.42
CA GLN A 154 -1.06 13.85 4.75
C GLN A 154 -1.00 14.97 5.81
N PRO A 155 -1.48 14.72 7.05
CA PRO A 155 -1.36 15.68 8.14
C PRO A 155 0.09 16.12 8.42
N GLU A 156 1.07 15.25 8.14
CA GLU A 156 2.51 15.44 8.33
C GLU A 156 3.18 16.22 7.19
N GLY A 157 2.53 16.34 6.03
CA GLY A 157 3.10 16.91 4.80
C GLY A 157 2.84 16.02 3.58
N LEU A 158 3.51 16.32 2.46
CA LEU A 158 3.50 15.46 1.27
C LEU A 158 4.23 14.15 1.54
N ARG A 159 3.56 13.01 1.31
CA ARG A 159 4.13 11.67 1.48
C ARG A 159 3.85 10.79 0.26
N ASN A 160 4.91 10.32 -0.38
CA ASN A 160 4.89 9.29 -1.40
C ASN A 160 4.69 7.93 -0.73
N THR A 161 3.83 7.10 -1.31
CA THR A 161 3.53 5.78 -0.72
C THR A 161 4.75 4.86 -0.77
N GLN A 162 5.10 4.22 0.35
CA GLN A 162 6.20 3.25 0.42
C GLN A 162 5.72 1.82 0.15
N SER A 163 6.59 0.96 -0.36
CA SER A 163 6.34 -0.49 -0.40
C SER A 163 6.35 -1.05 1.02
N LEU A 164 5.51 -2.05 1.29
CA LEU A 164 5.52 -2.82 2.54
C LEU A 164 6.49 -4.02 2.48
N ALA A 165 7.07 -4.31 1.31
CA ALA A 165 8.00 -5.42 1.15
C ALA A 165 9.23 -5.23 2.05
N GLY A 166 9.59 -6.28 2.79
CA GLY A 166 10.71 -6.27 3.74
C GLY A 166 10.47 -5.45 5.02
N MET A 167 9.30 -4.83 5.18
CA MET A 167 9.00 -3.93 6.31
C MET A 167 9.25 -4.60 7.67
N ALA A 168 8.97 -5.90 7.81
CA ALA A 168 9.25 -6.69 9.01
C ALA A 168 10.70 -6.60 9.53
N TRP A 169 11.64 -6.21 8.68
CA TRP A 169 13.07 -6.10 9.00
C TRP A 169 13.57 -4.67 9.07
N THR A 170 12.73 -3.69 8.70
CA THR A 170 13.13 -2.31 8.48
C THR A 170 12.25 -1.32 9.24
N HIS A 171 11.61 -1.74 10.33
CA HIS A 171 11.01 -0.80 11.27
C HIS A 171 12.07 0.24 11.71
N PRO A 172 11.69 1.50 12.02
CA PRO A 172 10.32 2.04 12.13
C PRO A 172 9.58 2.24 10.79
N ILE A 173 8.30 2.63 10.87
CA ILE A 173 7.41 2.79 9.71
C ILE A 173 7.18 4.28 9.41
N HIS A 174 6.84 4.58 8.15
CA HIS A 174 6.76 5.90 7.53
C HIS A 174 8.11 6.58 7.32
N TRP A 175 8.16 7.47 6.33
CA TRP A 175 9.29 8.38 6.09
C TRP A 175 9.75 9.13 7.35
N SER A 176 8.83 9.50 8.25
CA SER A 176 9.15 10.28 9.46
C SER A 176 9.44 9.43 10.69
N ALA A 177 9.46 8.08 10.57
CA ALA A 177 9.59 7.15 11.69
C ALA A 177 8.63 7.44 12.86
N ASP A 178 7.41 7.86 12.56
CA ASP A 178 6.44 8.28 13.57
C ASP A 178 5.58 7.13 14.09
N ARG A 179 5.90 5.90 13.68
CA ARG A 179 5.25 4.63 14.04
C ARG A 179 6.34 3.58 14.28
N ASP A 180 6.35 2.96 15.46
CA ASP A 180 7.32 1.90 15.77
C ASP A 180 6.74 0.50 15.52
N GLU A 181 5.42 0.36 15.45
CA GLU A 181 4.71 -0.88 15.12
C GLU A 181 3.51 -0.65 14.16
N VAL A 182 3.01 -1.72 13.52
CA VAL A 182 1.88 -1.59 12.59
C VAL A 182 0.57 -1.26 13.33
N GLN A 183 0.45 -1.65 14.59
CA GLN A 183 -0.73 -1.43 15.43
C GLN A 183 -0.98 0.07 15.64
N ASP A 184 0.05 0.91 15.53
CA ASP A 184 -0.10 2.37 15.58
C ASP A 184 -0.83 2.95 14.36
N PHE A 185 -1.06 2.19 13.30
CA PHE A 185 -1.97 2.59 12.23
C PHE A 185 -3.43 2.67 12.69
N GLU A 186 -3.74 2.28 13.93
CA GLU A 186 -4.97 2.69 14.61
C GLU A 186 -5.14 4.22 14.63
N HIS A 187 -4.04 5.01 14.67
CA HIS A 187 -4.06 6.46 14.47
C HIS A 187 -4.57 6.84 13.07
N THR A 188 -4.17 6.10 12.04
CA THR A 188 -4.61 6.33 10.65
C THR A 188 -6.07 5.91 10.48
N ILE A 189 -6.45 4.74 11.03
CA ILE A 189 -7.82 4.19 11.00
C ILE A 189 -8.79 5.19 11.63
N ARG A 190 -8.52 5.69 12.84
CA ARG A 190 -9.38 6.66 13.54
C ARG A 190 -9.19 8.10 13.07
N GLY A 191 -8.07 8.37 12.41
CA GLY A 191 -7.65 9.71 12.02
C GLY A 191 -8.48 10.31 10.88
N PRO A 192 -8.11 11.53 10.46
CA PRO A 192 -8.85 12.27 9.44
C PRO A 192 -8.96 11.55 8.09
N LEU A 193 -8.01 10.68 7.75
CA LEU A 193 -7.97 9.93 6.50
C LEU A 193 -9.09 8.87 6.45
N MET A 194 -9.07 7.90 7.34
CA MET A 194 -9.99 6.76 7.28
C MET A 194 -11.28 6.97 8.08
N GLN A 195 -11.24 7.74 9.18
CA GLN A 195 -12.40 8.07 10.02
C GLN A 195 -13.18 6.83 10.51
N GLY A 196 -12.49 5.70 10.61
CA GLY A 196 -13.00 4.46 11.17
C GLY A 196 -13.24 4.55 12.67
N ARG A 197 -13.98 3.57 13.20
CA ARG A 197 -14.16 3.40 14.65
C ARG A 197 -12.90 2.85 15.33
N GLY A 198 -12.01 2.23 14.57
CA GLY A 198 -10.81 1.61 15.11
C GLY A 198 -11.00 0.14 15.47
N LEU A 199 -9.89 -0.58 15.54
CA LEU A 199 -9.79 -2.00 15.91
C LEU A 199 -9.45 -2.18 17.39
N LEU A 200 -8.99 -1.13 18.08
CA LEU A 200 -8.72 -1.15 19.51
C LEU A 200 -9.97 -0.74 20.32
N LYS A 201 -10.15 -1.27 21.54
CA LYS A 201 -11.16 -0.74 22.47
C LYS A 201 -10.54 0.30 23.39
N GLY A 202 -11.21 1.44 23.53
CA GLY A 202 -10.81 2.50 24.46
C GLY A 202 -9.84 3.52 23.87
N THR A 203 -9.02 4.11 24.75
CA THR A 203 -8.11 5.21 24.42
C THR A 203 -6.92 4.72 23.62
N LEU A 204 -6.62 5.44 22.55
CA LEU A 204 -5.45 5.21 21.71
C LEU A 204 -4.19 5.64 22.47
N ARG A 205 -3.14 4.78 22.46
CA ARG A 205 -1.84 5.12 23.04
C ARG A 205 -1.04 5.98 22.06
N ASP A 206 -0.03 6.68 22.57
CA ASP A 206 0.91 7.43 21.73
C ASP A 206 1.66 6.47 20.79
N SER A 207 1.89 6.90 19.54
CA SER A 207 2.43 6.07 18.44
C SER A 207 3.92 5.74 18.53
N LEU A 208 4.59 6.21 19.57
CA LEU A 208 6.00 5.98 19.87
C LEU A 208 6.15 5.71 21.39
N GLY A 209 5.07 5.20 21.97
CA GLY A 209 4.88 5.06 23.41
C GLY A 209 4.93 3.61 23.85
N LYS A 210 3.96 3.21 24.68
CA LYS A 210 3.84 1.81 25.08
C LYS A 210 3.23 1.01 23.92
N PRO A 211 3.74 -0.20 23.62
CA PRO A 211 3.21 -1.03 22.54
C PRO A 211 1.70 -1.25 22.64
N ASN A 212 1.03 -1.11 21.50
CA ASN A 212 -0.33 -1.50 21.20
C ASN A 212 -0.43 -2.97 20.76
N SER A 213 0.68 -3.61 20.37
CA SER A 213 0.77 -5.05 20.17
C SER A 213 0.18 -5.83 21.36
N GLY A 214 -0.67 -6.83 21.05
CA GLY A 214 -1.35 -7.65 22.05
C GLY A 214 -2.61 -7.04 22.68
N LEU A 215 -2.99 -5.81 22.34
CA LEU A 215 -4.20 -5.17 22.87
C LEU A 215 -5.47 -5.48 22.05
N SER A 216 -5.31 -5.84 20.78
CA SER A 216 -6.42 -6.23 19.91
C SER A 216 -5.97 -7.30 18.92
N ALA A 217 -6.68 -8.42 18.88
CA ALA A 217 -6.41 -9.50 17.94
C ALA A 217 -6.55 -9.04 16.48
N ASP A 218 -7.45 -8.09 16.19
CA ASP A 218 -7.63 -7.56 14.84
C ASP A 218 -6.45 -6.65 14.43
N LEU A 219 -5.90 -5.86 15.36
CA LEU A 219 -4.69 -5.07 15.10
C LEU A 219 -3.46 -5.97 14.90
N ASP A 220 -3.32 -7.00 15.74
CA ASP A 220 -2.23 -7.96 15.61
C ASP A 220 -2.33 -8.74 14.29
N ALA A 221 -3.54 -9.12 13.86
CA ALA A 221 -3.76 -9.74 12.56
C ALA A 221 -3.37 -8.80 11.40
N LEU A 222 -3.78 -7.52 11.46
CA LEU A 222 -3.39 -6.51 10.48
C LEU A 222 -1.86 -6.34 10.43
N ALA A 223 -1.18 -6.37 11.58
CA ALA A 223 0.27 -6.32 11.69
C ALA A 223 0.94 -7.53 11.04
N VAL A 224 0.47 -8.75 11.33
CA VAL A 224 0.97 -9.99 10.71
C VAL A 224 0.91 -9.91 9.19
N TYR A 225 -0.23 -9.48 8.64
CA TYR A 225 -0.36 -9.36 7.18
C TYR A 225 0.54 -8.27 6.61
N SER A 226 0.57 -7.08 7.21
CA SER A 226 1.36 -5.96 6.70
C SER A 226 2.87 -6.25 6.74
N ASN A 227 3.35 -7.00 7.72
CA ASN A 227 4.74 -7.46 7.84
C ASN A 227 5.06 -8.71 7.00
N SER A 228 4.08 -9.30 6.30
CA SER A 228 4.29 -10.55 5.55
C SER A 228 4.89 -10.35 4.15
N HIS A 229 4.96 -9.11 3.67
CA HIS A 229 5.38 -8.81 2.30
C HIS A 229 6.91 -8.95 2.14
N THR A 230 7.32 -9.67 1.10
CA THR A 230 8.73 -9.92 0.77
C THR A 230 9.08 -9.34 -0.60
N PHE A 231 10.37 -9.14 -0.88
CA PHE A 231 10.81 -8.74 -2.21
C PHE A 231 10.97 -9.95 -3.14
N PRO A 232 10.46 -9.89 -4.38
CA PRO A 232 10.97 -10.75 -5.43
C PRO A 232 12.34 -10.24 -5.89
N LEU A 233 13.17 -11.13 -6.44
CA LEU A 233 14.41 -10.74 -7.11
C LEU A 233 14.11 -9.75 -8.24
N SER A 234 14.98 -8.76 -8.39
CA SER A 234 14.85 -7.76 -9.44
C SER A 234 14.96 -8.42 -10.82
N PRO A 235 14.04 -8.11 -11.76
CA PRO A 235 14.16 -8.58 -13.14
C PRO A 235 15.43 -8.03 -13.82
N HIS A 236 15.99 -6.93 -13.33
CA HIS A 236 17.25 -6.36 -13.83
C HIS A 236 18.49 -7.18 -13.41
N ALA A 237 18.33 -8.10 -12.46
CA ALA A 237 19.39 -9.00 -11.98
C ALA A 237 19.08 -10.48 -12.23
N LYS A 238 18.14 -10.79 -13.13
CA LYS A 238 17.69 -12.17 -13.41
C LYS A 238 18.84 -13.16 -13.72
N HIS A 239 19.93 -12.65 -14.30
CA HIS A 239 21.12 -13.41 -14.66
C HIS A 239 22.37 -12.98 -13.86
N GLY A 240 22.17 -12.38 -12.70
CA GLY A 240 23.20 -11.67 -11.95
C GLY A 240 23.35 -10.21 -12.39
N LEU A 241 24.28 -9.51 -11.74
CA LEU A 241 24.56 -8.10 -12.02
C LEU A 241 25.22 -7.94 -13.40
N SER A 242 24.71 -7.00 -14.20
CA SER A 242 25.36 -6.55 -15.43
C SER A 242 26.72 -5.90 -15.13
N GLU A 243 27.60 -5.78 -16.13
CA GLU A 243 28.88 -5.08 -15.95
C GLU A 243 28.70 -3.63 -15.48
N SER A 244 27.64 -2.95 -15.94
CA SER A 244 27.29 -1.60 -15.50
C SER A 244 26.84 -1.59 -14.04
N ALA A 245 25.97 -2.52 -13.64
CA ALA A 245 25.55 -2.65 -12.25
C ALA A 245 26.69 -3.06 -11.30
N GLN A 246 27.69 -3.81 -11.78
CA GLN A 246 28.89 -4.14 -11.00
C GLN A 246 29.74 -2.90 -10.73
N ARG A 247 29.99 -2.06 -11.74
CA ARG A 247 30.68 -0.76 -11.55
C ARG A 247 29.87 0.17 -10.64
N GLY A 248 28.55 0.20 -10.80
CA GLY A 248 27.64 0.95 -9.94
C GLY A 248 27.71 0.49 -8.49
N ARG A 249 27.82 -0.81 -8.24
CA ARG A 249 28.00 -1.38 -6.90
C ARG A 249 29.30 -0.90 -6.27
N GLU A 250 30.40 -0.88 -7.02
CA GLU A 250 31.69 -0.37 -6.52
C GLU A 250 31.58 1.10 -6.09
N LEU A 251 30.96 1.94 -6.92
CA LEU A 251 30.69 3.35 -6.61
C LEU A 251 29.78 3.51 -5.38
N PHE A 252 28.74 2.69 -5.26
CA PHE A 252 27.78 2.77 -4.16
C PHE A 252 28.43 2.55 -2.78
N PHE A 253 29.37 1.61 -2.70
CA PHE A 253 30.11 1.28 -1.47
C PHE A 253 31.41 2.08 -1.31
N ASP A 254 31.73 2.96 -2.27
CA ASP A 254 32.88 3.86 -2.15
C ASP A 254 32.64 4.92 -1.06
N ALA A 255 33.67 5.21 -0.27
CA ALA A 255 33.58 6.12 0.87
C ALA A 255 33.47 7.60 0.47
N GLU A 256 33.97 7.96 -0.71
CA GLU A 256 33.87 9.31 -1.27
C GLU A 256 32.45 9.59 -1.76
N VAL A 257 31.83 8.64 -2.46
CA VAL A 257 30.41 8.71 -2.88
C VAL A 257 29.49 8.63 -1.66
N GLY A 258 29.70 7.65 -0.78
CA GLY A 258 29.13 7.62 0.57
C GLY A 258 27.69 7.15 0.69
N CYS A 259 27.09 6.51 -0.33
CA CYS A 259 25.71 5.99 -0.25
C CYS A 259 25.53 4.98 0.91
N ALA A 260 26.51 4.08 1.05
CA ALA A 260 26.50 3.03 2.07
C ALA A 260 26.66 3.52 3.53
N LYS A 261 26.76 4.85 3.77
CA LYS A 261 26.74 5.40 5.14
C LYS A 261 25.38 5.23 5.80
N CYS A 262 24.31 5.34 5.03
CA CYS A 262 22.93 5.15 5.50
C CYS A 262 22.32 3.90 4.84
N HIS A 263 22.55 3.69 3.54
CA HIS A 263 22.02 2.53 2.82
C HIS A 263 22.95 1.32 2.93
N SER A 264 22.94 0.67 4.10
CA SER A 264 23.86 -0.42 4.44
C SER A 264 23.13 -1.71 4.82
N GLY A 265 23.89 -2.79 5.00
CA GLY A 265 23.34 -4.07 5.42
C GLY A 265 22.48 -4.77 4.37
N PRO A 266 21.79 -5.86 4.75
CA PRO A 266 21.04 -6.72 3.83
C PRO A 266 19.87 -6.01 3.14
N TYR A 267 19.24 -5.06 3.84
CA TYR A 267 18.09 -4.31 3.34
C TYR A 267 18.46 -2.93 2.76
N LEU A 268 19.75 -2.57 2.74
CA LEU A 268 20.25 -1.28 2.26
C LEU A 268 19.53 -0.08 2.90
N CYS A 269 19.38 -0.15 4.22
CA CYS A 269 18.89 0.90 5.11
C CYS A 269 19.55 0.70 6.47
N ASP A 270 19.69 1.77 7.24
CA ASP A 270 20.24 1.73 8.60
C ASP A 270 19.17 1.72 9.69
N SER A 271 17.89 1.64 9.28
CA SER A 271 16.73 1.40 10.14
C SER A 271 16.88 0.09 10.89
N GLN A 272 16.47 0.09 12.16
CA GLN A 272 16.51 -1.07 13.04
C GLN A 272 15.24 -1.10 13.88
N PRO A 273 14.54 -2.24 13.96
CA PRO A 273 13.48 -2.42 14.95
C PRO A 273 14.04 -2.23 16.36
N GLY A 274 13.34 -1.49 17.21
CA GLY A 274 13.81 -1.25 18.57
C GLY A 274 13.20 -0.03 19.24
N GLU A 275 13.86 0.46 20.27
CA GLU A 275 13.42 1.61 21.04
C GLU A 275 13.52 2.90 20.22
N VAL A 276 12.53 3.78 20.37
CA VAL A 276 12.40 5.04 19.62
C VAL A 276 13.65 5.94 19.72
N ALA A 277 14.35 5.88 20.85
CA ALA A 277 15.57 6.67 21.07
C ALA A 277 16.72 6.32 20.11
N ASP A 278 16.67 5.14 19.48
CA ASP A 278 17.70 4.63 18.58
C ASP A 278 17.39 4.85 17.09
N PHE A 279 16.22 5.43 16.76
CA PHE A 279 15.83 5.68 15.37
C PHE A 279 16.79 6.65 14.67
N ARG A 280 17.25 6.26 13.48
CA ARG A 280 18.25 6.99 12.70
C ARG A 280 17.59 7.80 11.61
N LEU A 281 17.46 9.10 11.86
CA LEU A 281 16.86 10.03 10.90
C LEU A 281 17.92 10.93 10.26
N HIS A 282 17.85 11.04 8.94
CA HIS A 282 18.81 11.76 8.11
C HIS A 282 18.15 12.91 7.37
N ASP A 283 18.82 14.06 7.33
CA ASP A 283 18.39 15.19 6.49
C ASP A 283 19.30 15.28 5.28
N VAL A 284 18.75 14.85 4.14
CA VAL A 284 19.39 14.86 2.82
C VAL A 284 19.07 16.14 2.03
N GLY A 285 18.52 17.16 2.69
CA GLY A 285 18.23 18.49 2.14
C GLY A 285 16.93 18.60 1.36
N THR A 286 16.12 17.54 1.32
CA THR A 286 14.87 17.52 0.54
C THR A 286 13.63 17.91 1.37
N GLY A 287 13.74 18.06 2.69
CA GLY A 287 12.59 18.29 3.58
C GLY A 287 12.15 19.76 3.72
N GLY A 288 12.79 20.70 3.01
CA GLY A 288 12.57 22.15 3.23
C GLY A 288 11.60 22.84 2.28
N GLU A 289 11.18 22.18 1.19
CA GLU A 289 10.42 22.83 0.10
C GLU A 289 8.90 22.81 0.32
N ASP A 290 8.38 21.87 1.11
CA ASP A 290 6.95 21.71 1.34
C ASP A 290 6.49 22.58 2.53
N PRO A 291 5.69 23.65 2.32
CA PRO A 291 5.19 24.48 3.40
C PRO A 291 4.20 23.76 4.32
N SER A 292 3.70 22.59 3.92
CA SER A 292 2.83 21.74 4.72
C SER A 292 3.58 20.72 5.59
N GLU A 293 4.91 20.62 5.44
CA GLU A 293 5.77 19.72 6.19
C GLU A 293 5.74 20.03 7.70
N LYS A 294 5.52 19.01 8.53
CA LYS A 294 5.44 19.14 10.00
C LYS A 294 6.38 18.24 10.78
N MET A 295 6.97 17.23 10.14
CA MET A 295 7.77 16.18 10.78
C MET A 295 9.25 16.20 10.34
N GLY A 296 9.56 16.84 9.22
CA GLY A 296 10.90 16.99 8.67
C GLY A 296 11.81 17.94 9.47
N PRO A 297 13.03 18.20 8.98
CA PRO A 297 13.55 17.83 7.66
C PRO A 297 14.27 16.47 7.62
N LYS A 298 14.28 15.72 8.72
CA LYS A 298 14.94 14.41 8.81
C LYS A 298 13.95 13.27 8.57
N TYR A 299 14.40 12.24 7.88
CA TYR A 299 13.59 11.07 7.53
C TYR A 299 14.35 9.77 7.79
N ASP A 300 13.61 8.70 8.02
CA ASP A 300 14.13 7.34 8.07
C ASP A 300 14.68 6.94 6.69
N THR A 301 15.75 6.16 6.68
CA THR A 301 16.38 5.68 5.44
C THR A 301 15.53 4.54 4.86
N PRO A 302 14.81 4.72 3.74
CA PRO A 302 14.05 3.61 3.18
C PRO A 302 15.00 2.53 2.64
N THR A 303 14.55 1.27 2.69
CA THR A 303 15.19 0.19 1.95
C THR A 303 15.26 0.53 0.45
N LEU A 304 16.41 0.22 -0.19
CA LEU A 304 16.58 0.36 -1.63
C LEU A 304 16.21 -0.90 -2.42
N LEU A 305 15.82 -1.97 -1.72
CA LEU A 305 15.36 -3.18 -2.39
C LEU A 305 14.05 -2.89 -3.12
N GLY A 306 13.97 -3.31 -4.38
CA GLY A 306 12.78 -3.07 -5.21
C GLY A 306 12.60 -1.63 -5.70
N VAL A 307 13.56 -0.72 -5.45
CA VAL A 307 13.43 0.71 -5.80
C VAL A 307 13.16 0.94 -7.29
N TYR A 308 13.54 0.02 -8.17
CA TYR A 308 13.31 0.10 -9.62
C TYR A 308 11.84 0.27 -10.04
N ARG A 309 10.88 -0.07 -9.17
CA ARG A 309 9.43 -0.06 -9.47
C ARG A 309 8.62 0.90 -8.60
N THR A 310 9.26 1.79 -7.85
CA THR A 310 8.58 2.61 -6.82
C THR A 310 8.56 4.10 -7.15
N ALA A 311 8.79 4.48 -8.41
CA ALA A 311 8.66 5.88 -8.84
C ALA A 311 7.24 6.43 -8.55
N PRO A 312 7.09 7.72 -8.23
CA PRO A 312 8.15 8.71 -8.08
C PRO A 312 9.00 8.51 -6.81
N TYR A 313 10.13 9.19 -6.69
CA TYR A 313 11.12 9.00 -5.62
C TYR A 313 11.17 10.17 -4.64
N LEU A 314 11.79 9.93 -3.47
CA LEU A 314 11.83 10.78 -2.28
C LEU A 314 10.49 10.84 -1.54
N HIS A 315 10.53 11.31 -0.28
CA HIS A 315 9.36 11.38 0.60
C HIS A 315 8.21 12.21 0.02
N HIS A 316 8.48 13.26 -0.77
CA HIS A 316 7.45 14.08 -1.44
C HIS A 316 7.19 13.64 -2.90
N GLY A 317 7.92 12.66 -3.44
CA GLY A 317 7.72 12.18 -4.81
C GLY A 317 8.07 13.19 -5.92
N HIS A 318 9.04 14.10 -5.72
CA HIS A 318 9.42 15.07 -6.77
C HIS A 318 10.41 14.51 -7.80
N ALA A 319 11.15 13.45 -7.46
CA ALA A 319 12.06 12.82 -8.42
C ALA A 319 11.28 11.86 -9.32
N ALA A 320 11.26 12.11 -10.64
CA ALA A 320 10.64 11.20 -11.60
C ALA A 320 11.51 9.96 -11.87
N THR A 321 12.84 10.12 -11.77
CA THR A 321 13.81 9.07 -12.06
C THR A 321 14.84 8.93 -10.94
N LEU A 322 15.49 7.75 -10.84
CA LEU A 322 16.64 7.56 -9.94
C LEU A 322 17.80 8.50 -10.29
N LYS A 323 17.94 8.87 -11.57
CA LYS A 323 18.94 9.83 -12.02
C LYS A 323 18.67 11.23 -11.46
N ASP A 324 17.40 11.63 -11.34
CA ASP A 324 17.03 12.90 -10.70
C ASP A 324 17.43 12.90 -9.22
N VAL A 325 17.19 11.80 -8.50
CA VAL A 325 17.63 11.64 -7.10
C VAL A 325 19.14 11.83 -6.96
N LEU A 326 19.92 11.25 -7.87
CA LEU A 326 21.38 11.30 -7.84
C LEU A 326 21.97 12.61 -8.38
N THR A 327 21.18 13.50 -8.99
CA THR A 327 21.71 14.70 -9.65
C THR A 327 20.94 15.97 -9.29
N THR A 328 19.74 16.14 -9.84
CA THR A 328 18.96 17.38 -9.75
C THR A 328 18.28 17.58 -8.40
N LEU A 329 17.92 16.49 -7.71
CA LEU A 329 17.31 16.49 -6.37
C LEU A 329 18.27 15.97 -5.29
N ASN A 330 19.54 16.32 -5.42
CA ASN A 330 20.59 16.09 -4.43
C ASN A 330 21.23 17.43 -3.99
N PRO A 331 20.49 18.27 -3.23
CA PRO A 331 20.98 19.59 -2.86
C PRO A 331 22.26 19.47 -2.03
N GLU A 332 23.30 20.19 -2.45
CA GLU A 332 24.60 20.25 -1.78
C GLU A 332 25.27 18.89 -1.56
N ASP A 333 24.98 17.89 -2.41
CA ASP A 333 25.53 16.52 -2.29
C ASP A 333 25.22 15.85 -0.92
N ARG A 334 24.08 16.22 -0.31
CA ARG A 334 23.66 15.72 1.00
C ARG A 334 23.08 14.30 0.96
N HIS A 335 22.72 13.80 -0.22
CA HIS A 335 22.20 12.45 -0.47
C HIS A 335 23.25 11.55 -1.16
N GLY A 336 24.49 11.62 -0.67
CA GLY A 336 25.66 11.07 -1.35
C GLY A 336 26.36 12.13 -2.20
N ARG A 337 27.68 12.03 -2.33
CA ARG A 337 28.46 13.01 -3.10
C ARG A 337 28.55 12.55 -4.54
N THR A 338 27.72 13.09 -5.41
CA THR A 338 27.61 12.64 -6.81
C THR A 338 28.06 13.70 -7.80
N SER A 339 28.22 14.96 -7.39
CA SER A 339 28.62 16.06 -8.27
C SER A 339 29.96 15.89 -8.97
N HIS A 340 30.86 15.07 -8.42
CA HIS A 340 32.17 14.76 -8.98
C HIS A 340 32.16 13.59 -9.97
N LEU A 341 31.08 12.82 -10.02
CA LEU A 341 30.95 11.64 -10.87
C LEU A 341 30.65 12.03 -12.33
N LYS A 342 31.19 11.26 -13.26
CA LYS A 342 30.90 11.38 -14.69
C LYS A 342 29.48 10.89 -14.98
N PRO A 343 28.87 11.35 -16.09
CA PRO A 343 27.53 10.88 -16.48
C PRO A 343 27.40 9.35 -16.55
N GLN A 344 28.43 8.65 -17.04
CA GLN A 344 28.43 7.18 -17.10
C GLN A 344 28.47 6.53 -15.71
N GLU A 345 29.15 7.13 -14.74
CA GLU A 345 29.23 6.62 -13.36
C GLU A 345 27.88 6.78 -12.65
N ILE A 346 27.15 7.87 -12.94
CA ILE A 346 25.76 8.04 -12.51
C ILE A 346 24.86 6.97 -13.14
N ASP A 347 25.01 6.69 -14.44
CA ASP A 347 24.22 5.66 -15.11
C ASP A 347 24.54 4.26 -14.55
N ASP A 348 25.79 3.98 -14.21
CA ASP A 348 26.21 2.73 -13.56
C ASP A 348 25.56 2.58 -12.16
N LEU A 349 25.53 3.65 -11.35
CA LEU A 349 24.80 3.68 -10.07
C LEU A 349 23.30 3.38 -10.26
N VAL A 350 22.67 3.98 -11.27
CA VAL A 350 21.25 3.73 -11.58
C VAL A 350 21.03 2.26 -11.94
N GLU A 351 21.92 1.64 -12.73
CA GLU A 351 21.80 0.21 -13.06
C GLU A 351 22.00 -0.69 -11.84
N PHE A 352 22.87 -0.33 -10.90
CA PHE A 352 22.99 -1.04 -9.63
C PHE A 352 21.70 -0.94 -8.80
N LEU A 353 21.17 0.26 -8.61
CA LEU A 353 19.92 0.48 -7.88
C LEU A 353 18.75 -0.30 -8.50
N LYS A 354 18.69 -0.35 -9.84
CA LYS A 354 17.66 -1.12 -10.53
C LYS A 354 17.77 -2.63 -10.29
N ALA A 355 18.98 -3.13 -10.09
CA ALA A 355 19.26 -4.53 -9.86
C ALA A 355 18.88 -5.03 -8.45
N LEU A 356 18.48 -4.15 -7.51
CA LEU A 356 18.16 -4.53 -6.14
C LEU A 356 16.70 -5.02 -5.97
N PRO A 357 16.46 -6.13 -5.22
CA PRO A 357 17.45 -7.09 -4.74
C PRO A 357 17.93 -8.03 -5.85
N PHE A 358 19.23 -8.36 -5.87
CA PHE A 358 19.80 -9.38 -6.76
C PHE A 358 20.02 -10.74 -6.05
N GLU A 359 19.80 -10.79 -4.74
CA GLU A 359 19.83 -11.97 -3.89
C GLU A 359 18.79 -11.84 -2.77
N ASP A 360 18.42 -12.95 -2.12
CA ASP A 360 17.50 -12.93 -0.99
C ASP A 360 18.19 -12.30 0.25
N PRO A 361 17.65 -11.20 0.82
CA PRO A 361 18.28 -10.53 1.95
C PRO A 361 18.10 -11.27 3.29
N GLU A 362 17.08 -12.12 3.44
CA GLU A 362 16.73 -12.71 4.74
C GLU A 362 17.85 -13.58 5.34
N PRO A 363 18.50 -14.49 4.58
CA PRO A 363 19.58 -15.32 5.13
C PRO A 363 20.76 -14.50 5.67
N GLU A 364 21.07 -13.35 5.07
CA GLU A 364 22.13 -12.46 5.58
C GLU A 364 21.64 -11.65 6.78
N ALA A 365 20.38 -11.19 6.78
CA ALA A 365 19.78 -10.52 7.93
C ALA A 365 19.80 -11.40 9.18
N GLU A 366 19.45 -12.68 9.06
CA GLU A 366 19.53 -13.65 10.15
C GLU A 366 20.98 -13.87 10.62
N ARG A 367 21.95 -13.97 9.70
CA ARG A 367 23.38 -14.12 10.04
C ARG A 367 23.92 -12.90 10.80
N GLN A 368 23.46 -11.70 10.45
CA GLN A 368 23.82 -10.46 11.13
C GLN A 368 23.03 -10.23 12.42
N GLY A 369 22.08 -11.12 12.76
CA GLY A 369 21.30 -11.04 13.99
C GLY A 369 20.23 -9.95 13.99
N LEU A 370 19.76 -9.51 12.82
CA LEU A 370 18.66 -8.57 12.72
C LEU A 370 17.38 -9.19 13.31
N VAL A 371 16.56 -8.35 13.92
CA VAL A 371 15.29 -8.76 14.52
C VAL A 371 14.19 -8.66 13.46
N ARG A 372 13.43 -9.75 13.28
CA ARG A 372 12.23 -9.74 12.44
C ARG A 372 11.00 -9.43 13.29
N VAL A 373 10.30 -8.35 12.97
CA VAL A 373 9.02 -7.98 13.57
C VAL A 373 7.91 -8.79 12.91
N ARG A 374 7.23 -9.62 13.70
CA ARG A 374 6.07 -10.40 13.22
C ARG A 374 4.74 -9.68 13.48
N LYS A 375 4.62 -9.10 14.67
CA LYS A 375 3.45 -8.35 15.15
C LYS A 375 3.95 -7.03 15.67
#